data_AF-A0A662LYH3-F1
#
_entry.id   AF-A0A662LYH3-F1
#
_cell.length_a   1.000
_cell.length_b   1.000
_cell.length_c   1.000
_cell.angle_alpha   90.00
_cell.angle_beta   90.00
_cell.angle_gamma   90.00
#
_symmetry.space_group_name_H-M   'P 1'
#
loop_
_entity.id
_entity.type
_entity.pdbx_description
1 polymer ?
#
loop_
_entity_poly.entity_id
_entity_poly.type
_entity_poly.pdbx_seq_one_letter_code
_entity_poly.pdbx_strand_id
1 'polypeptide(L)'
;EAFKPDSLTWRYIADIPSDFFASHISGTQRLPNGNTLICHGEHGYFFEVTPDNEIVWEYYNDDPPMVSKNVFKIRRYDPNYPGLANLFDNHAPQTPSTPNGISSGETGTEYTFTSSTIDPDENDVFYQFNWGDGTTSEWIGPISSGQVIEITHAWDNKGDYEIRVKARDIFNAESSWSDPLSISMPKTYIHWKFQQIQVFIEQFLFNFI
;
A
#
# COMPACT_ATOMS: atom_id res chain seq x y z
N GLU A 1 -2.52 -33.93 -43.58
CA GLU A 1 -3.97 -33.91 -43.27
C GLU A 1 -4.29 -32.62 -42.51
N ALA A 2 -5.48 -32.05 -42.68
CA ALA A 2 -5.86 -30.82 -42.01
C ALA A 2 -6.37 -31.12 -40.59
N PHE A 3 -5.77 -30.50 -39.57
CA PHE A 3 -6.12 -30.66 -38.15
C PHE A 3 -7.41 -29.90 -37.77
N LYS A 4 -8.50 -30.04 -38.53
CA LYS A 4 -9.79 -29.40 -38.23
C LYS A 4 -10.85 -30.48 -37.97
N PRO A 5 -11.86 -30.20 -37.11
CA PRO A 5 -12.93 -31.16 -36.88
C PRO A 5 -13.76 -31.37 -38.16
N ASP A 6 -14.18 -32.62 -38.41
CA ASP A 6 -14.99 -32.99 -39.58
C ASP A 6 -16.41 -32.40 -39.54
N SER A 7 -16.85 -31.92 -38.38
CA SER A 7 -18.17 -31.29 -38.18
C SER A 7 -18.14 -30.23 -37.07
N LEU A 8 -19.13 -29.34 -37.05
CA LEU A 8 -19.31 -28.35 -35.99
C LEU A 8 -19.58 -29.05 -34.65
N THR A 9 -18.63 -28.97 -33.73
CA THR A 9 -18.74 -29.64 -32.42
C THR A 9 -19.47 -28.79 -31.37
N TRP A 10 -19.39 -27.46 -31.47
CA TRP A 10 -20.00 -26.55 -30.49
C TRP A 10 -20.18 -25.14 -31.06
N ARG A 11 -21.23 -24.45 -30.64
CA ARG A 11 -21.52 -23.06 -30.97
C ARG A 11 -22.27 -22.39 -29.84
N TYR A 12 -21.90 -21.14 -29.56
CA TYR A 12 -22.67 -20.21 -28.73
C TYR A 12 -23.38 -19.17 -29.63
N ILE A 13 -24.62 -18.85 -29.29
CA ILE A 13 -25.42 -17.78 -29.90
C ILE A 13 -26.14 -17.10 -28.75
N ALA A 14 -26.05 -15.77 -28.66
CA ALA A 14 -26.87 -15.01 -27.71
C ALA A 14 -28.36 -15.08 -28.10
N ASP A 15 -29.25 -14.93 -27.11
CA ASP A 15 -30.70 -14.93 -27.33
C ASP A 15 -31.12 -13.93 -28.41
N ILE A 16 -30.51 -12.75 -28.39
CA ILE A 16 -30.60 -11.75 -29.44
C ILE A 16 -29.23 -11.70 -30.14
N PRO A 17 -29.11 -12.18 -31.39
CA PRO A 17 -27.82 -12.27 -32.07
C PRO A 17 -27.05 -10.94 -32.21
N SER A 18 -27.75 -9.79 -32.22
CA SER A 18 -27.13 -8.46 -32.28
C SER A 18 -26.40 -8.08 -31.00
N ASP A 19 -26.80 -8.63 -29.85
CA ASP A 19 -26.27 -8.25 -28.53
C ASP A 19 -24.85 -8.79 -28.31
N PHE A 20 -24.42 -9.73 -29.16
CA PHE A 20 -23.12 -10.37 -29.11
C PHE A 20 -22.36 -10.22 -30.44
N PHE A 21 -22.60 -9.11 -31.15
CA PHE A 21 -21.82 -8.73 -32.33
C PHE A 21 -20.59 -7.90 -31.93
N ALA A 22 -19.46 -8.12 -32.60
CA ALA A 22 -18.26 -7.27 -32.53
C ALA A 22 -17.64 -7.17 -33.92
N SER A 23 -17.32 -5.95 -34.34
CA SER A 23 -16.89 -5.64 -35.72
C SER A 23 -15.39 -5.88 -35.98
N HIS A 24 -14.52 -5.74 -34.97
CA HIS A 24 -13.07 -5.71 -35.18
C HIS A 24 -12.22 -6.35 -34.08
N ILE A 25 -12.73 -6.62 -32.87
CA ILE A 25 -11.98 -7.29 -31.79
C ILE A 25 -12.86 -8.20 -30.95
N SER A 26 -12.36 -9.41 -30.67
CA SER A 26 -12.93 -10.38 -29.73
C SER A 26 -12.01 -11.61 -29.69
N GLY A 27 -12.29 -12.54 -28.78
CA GLY A 27 -11.52 -13.76 -28.63
C GLY A 27 -12.28 -14.87 -27.93
N THR A 28 -11.75 -16.08 -28.03
CA THR A 28 -12.29 -17.24 -27.32
C THR A 28 -11.16 -18.20 -26.93
N GLN A 29 -11.34 -18.92 -25.83
CA GLN A 29 -10.44 -19.96 -25.35
C GLN A 29 -11.24 -21.13 -24.79
N ARG A 30 -10.99 -22.34 -25.30
CA ARG A 30 -11.48 -23.58 -24.68
C ARG A 30 -10.63 -23.88 -23.45
N LEU A 31 -11.28 -24.17 -22.32
CA LEU A 31 -10.64 -24.47 -21.04
C LEU A 31 -10.54 -25.99 -20.80
N PRO A 32 -9.60 -26.48 -19.97
CA PRO A 32 -9.44 -27.90 -19.69
C PRO A 32 -10.66 -28.59 -19.07
N ASN A 33 -11.50 -27.85 -18.35
CA ASN A 33 -12.77 -28.34 -17.79
C ASN A 33 -13.89 -28.49 -18.83
N GLY A 34 -13.64 -28.15 -20.10
CA GLY A 34 -14.62 -28.20 -21.20
C GLY A 34 -15.36 -26.89 -21.44
N ASN A 35 -15.31 -25.94 -20.50
CA ASN A 35 -15.95 -24.62 -20.65
C ASN A 35 -15.23 -23.76 -21.70
N THR A 36 -15.91 -22.72 -22.16
CA THR A 36 -15.36 -21.73 -23.10
C THR A 36 -15.33 -20.37 -22.44
N LEU A 37 -14.14 -19.77 -22.39
CA LEU A 37 -14.00 -18.36 -22.07
C LEU A 37 -14.18 -17.53 -23.34
N ILE A 38 -15.00 -16.49 -23.27
CA ILE A 38 -15.36 -15.63 -24.39
C ILE A 38 -15.05 -14.17 -24.04
N CYS A 39 -14.44 -13.48 -25.00
CA CYS A 39 -14.13 -12.06 -24.94
C CYS A 39 -15.00 -11.30 -25.94
N HIS A 40 -15.99 -10.56 -25.46
CA HIS A 40 -16.74 -9.59 -26.24
C HIS A 40 -16.00 -8.25 -26.21
N GLY A 41 -15.00 -8.15 -27.09
CA GLY A 41 -13.92 -7.17 -26.97
C GLY A 41 -14.37 -5.71 -27.02
N GLU A 42 -15.31 -5.36 -27.91
CA GLU A 42 -15.79 -3.97 -28.10
C GLU A 42 -16.64 -3.45 -26.94
N HIS A 43 -17.21 -4.35 -26.14
CA HIS A 43 -18.06 -4.00 -25.00
C HIS A 43 -17.36 -4.19 -23.67
N GLY A 44 -16.12 -4.70 -23.67
CA GLY A 44 -15.40 -5.06 -22.45
C GLY A 44 -16.12 -6.12 -21.62
N TYR A 45 -16.95 -6.96 -22.25
CA TYR A 45 -17.74 -7.98 -21.58
C TYR A 45 -17.10 -9.35 -21.76
N PHE A 46 -16.84 -10.04 -20.66
CA PHE A 46 -16.15 -11.33 -20.65
C PHE A 46 -17.00 -12.33 -19.89
N PHE A 47 -17.08 -13.56 -20.41
CA PHE A 47 -17.85 -14.59 -19.74
C PHE A 47 -17.31 -15.99 -20.03
N GLU A 48 -17.51 -16.88 -19.06
CA GLU A 48 -17.24 -18.30 -19.18
C GLU A 48 -18.57 -19.04 -19.31
N VAL A 49 -18.64 -19.93 -20.30
CA VAL A 49 -19.85 -20.69 -20.62
C VAL A 49 -19.57 -22.19 -20.64
N THR A 50 -20.50 -22.99 -20.10
CA THR A 50 -20.46 -24.46 -20.16
C THR A 50 -20.69 -24.98 -21.59
N PRO A 51 -20.42 -26.27 -21.88
CA PRO A 51 -20.81 -26.87 -23.15
C PRO A 51 -22.30 -26.74 -23.48
N ASP A 52 -23.16 -26.67 -22.46
CA ASP A 52 -24.62 -26.56 -22.56
C ASP A 52 -25.12 -25.10 -22.64
N ASN A 53 -24.21 -24.13 -22.83
CA ASN A 53 -24.47 -22.69 -22.95
C ASN A 53 -24.90 -21.99 -21.64
N GLU A 54 -24.62 -22.56 -20.47
CA GLU A 54 -24.84 -21.89 -19.19
C GLU A 54 -23.66 -20.97 -18.85
N ILE A 55 -23.92 -19.70 -18.54
CA ILE A 55 -22.90 -18.76 -18.08
C ILE A 55 -22.58 -19.07 -16.61
N VAL A 56 -21.31 -19.33 -16.31
CA VAL A 56 -20.83 -19.69 -14.96
C VAL A 56 -19.92 -18.61 -14.34
N TRP A 57 -19.48 -17.65 -15.15
CA TRP A 57 -18.71 -16.50 -14.70
C TRP A 57 -18.87 -15.37 -15.72
N GLU A 58 -18.91 -14.14 -15.23
CA GLU A 58 -18.94 -12.95 -16.07
C GLU A 58 -18.19 -11.78 -15.43
N TYR A 59 -17.72 -10.87 -16.27
CA TYR A 59 -17.04 -9.65 -15.87
C TYR A 59 -17.23 -8.55 -16.91
N TYR A 60 -17.40 -7.33 -16.43
CA TYR A 60 -17.40 -6.12 -17.25
C TYR A 60 -16.16 -5.28 -16.93
N ASN A 61 -15.42 -4.90 -17.97
CA ASN A 61 -14.38 -3.90 -17.83
C ASN A 61 -15.01 -2.52 -17.60
N ASP A 62 -15.03 -2.10 -16.34
CA ASP A 62 -15.55 -0.81 -15.88
C ASP A 62 -14.45 0.22 -15.65
N ASP A 63 -13.41 0.19 -16.49
CA ASP A 63 -12.42 1.28 -16.57
C ASP A 63 -13.12 2.66 -16.61
N PRO A 64 -12.55 3.69 -15.97
CA PRO A 64 -13.19 4.99 -15.81
C PRO A 64 -13.66 5.53 -17.17
N PRO A 65 -14.78 6.27 -17.21
CA PRO A 65 -15.56 6.55 -18.43
C PRO A 65 -14.82 7.34 -19.53
N MET A 66 -13.56 7.73 -19.28
CA MET A 66 -12.71 8.47 -20.21
C MET A 66 -11.77 7.57 -21.03
N VAL A 67 -11.72 6.26 -20.79
CA VAL A 67 -10.88 5.31 -21.55
C VAL A 67 -11.77 4.30 -22.29
N SER A 68 -11.33 3.87 -23.47
CA SER A 68 -12.02 2.84 -24.24
C SER A 68 -12.06 1.51 -23.47
N LYS A 69 -13.23 0.87 -23.41
CA LYS A 69 -13.42 -0.47 -22.82
C LYS A 69 -12.95 -1.61 -23.73
N ASN A 70 -12.35 -1.28 -24.88
CA ASN A 70 -11.95 -2.23 -25.90
C ASN A 70 -10.86 -3.18 -25.39
N VAL A 71 -11.16 -4.48 -25.38
CA VAL A 71 -10.19 -5.52 -25.02
C VAL A 71 -9.99 -6.48 -26.19
N PHE A 72 -8.74 -6.58 -26.66
CA PHE A 72 -8.40 -7.42 -27.80
C PHE A 72 -8.55 -8.92 -27.49
N LYS A 73 -8.09 -9.34 -26.31
CA LYS A 73 -8.07 -10.74 -25.90
C LYS A 73 -7.94 -10.87 -24.38
N ILE A 74 -8.68 -11.81 -23.81
CA ILE A 74 -8.44 -12.35 -22.47
C ILE A 74 -7.91 -13.78 -22.59
N ARG A 75 -7.17 -14.22 -21.58
CA ARG A 75 -6.76 -15.61 -21.40
C ARG A 75 -6.97 -16.00 -19.95
N ARG A 76 -7.41 -17.23 -19.73
CA ARG A 76 -7.38 -17.89 -18.43
C ARG A 76 -6.28 -18.94 -18.42
N TYR A 77 -5.48 -18.91 -17.37
CA TYR A 77 -4.46 -19.91 -17.09
C TYR A 77 -4.94 -20.77 -15.92
N ASP A 78 -4.49 -22.02 -15.90
CA ASP A 78 -4.65 -22.88 -14.72
C ASP A 78 -3.90 -22.24 -13.53
N PRO A 79 -4.41 -22.28 -12.30
CA PRO A 79 -3.68 -21.80 -11.12
C PRO A 79 -2.28 -22.41 -10.98
N ASN A 80 -2.08 -23.65 -11.47
CA ASN A 80 -0.79 -24.34 -11.47
C ASN A 80 0.02 -24.11 -12.75
N TYR A 81 -0.36 -23.16 -13.62
CA TYR A 81 0.42 -22.83 -14.80
C TYR A 81 1.84 -22.43 -14.38
N PRO A 82 2.91 -23.07 -14.89
CA PRO A 82 4.27 -22.79 -14.41
C PRO A 82 4.71 -21.33 -14.57
N GLY A 83 4.17 -20.62 -15.57
CA GLY A 83 4.42 -19.19 -15.74
C GLY A 83 3.71 -18.29 -14.71
N LEU A 84 2.83 -18.85 -13.87
CA LEU A 84 2.22 -18.19 -12.71
C LEU A 84 2.87 -18.59 -11.38
N ALA A 85 3.80 -19.55 -11.36
CA ALA A 85 4.30 -20.15 -10.11
C ALA A 85 4.83 -19.11 -9.11
N ASN A 86 5.49 -18.05 -9.59
CA ASN A 86 6.07 -17.00 -8.75
C ASN A 86 5.21 -15.73 -8.72
N LEU A 87 4.05 -15.69 -9.39
CA LEU A 87 3.18 -14.50 -9.39
C LEU A 87 2.40 -14.35 -8.09
N PHE A 88 2.36 -15.39 -7.26
CA PHE A 88 1.64 -15.41 -5.98
C PHE A 88 2.55 -15.76 -4.80
N ASP A 89 3.84 -15.99 -5.05
CA ASP A 89 4.82 -16.16 -3.97
C ASP A 89 5.11 -14.77 -3.42
N ASN A 90 4.65 -14.53 -2.19
CA ASN A 90 4.84 -13.27 -1.49
C ASN A 90 5.64 -13.49 -0.22
N HIS A 91 6.78 -12.83 -0.13
CA HIS A 91 7.66 -12.80 1.01
C HIS A 91 7.45 -11.49 1.75
N ALA A 92 7.19 -11.58 3.06
CA ALA A 92 7.07 -10.38 3.87
C ALA A 92 8.33 -9.50 3.75
N PRO A 93 8.18 -8.17 3.89
CA PRO A 93 9.32 -7.27 3.93
C PRO A 93 10.32 -7.69 5.01
N GLN A 94 11.59 -7.34 4.80
CA GLN A 94 12.56 -7.49 5.88
C GLN A 94 12.15 -6.63 7.08
N THR A 95 12.64 -7.00 8.27
CA THR A 95 12.52 -6.14 9.45
C THR A 95 13.18 -4.80 9.13
N PRO A 96 12.50 -3.65 9.30
CA PRO A 96 13.10 -2.37 8.98
C PRO A 96 14.32 -2.09 9.86
N SER A 97 15.21 -1.24 9.34
CA SER A 97 16.32 -0.69 10.11
C SER A 97 15.82 0.00 11.38
N THR A 98 16.58 -0.11 12.47
CA THR A 98 16.33 0.63 13.72
C THR A 98 16.03 2.09 13.39
N PRO A 99 14.95 2.69 13.95
CA PRO A 99 14.65 4.08 13.71
C PRO A 99 15.86 4.98 14.00
N ASN A 100 16.09 5.97 13.16
CA ASN A 100 17.08 7.01 13.38
C ASN A 100 16.39 8.31 13.78
N GLY A 101 16.96 9.03 14.73
CA GLY A 101 16.39 10.26 15.27
C GLY A 101 17.15 10.73 16.51
N ILE A 102 16.55 11.65 17.25
CA ILE A 102 17.13 12.14 18.50
C ILE A 102 17.05 11.09 19.61
N SER A 103 17.99 11.14 20.57
CA SER A 103 18.00 10.28 21.76
C SER A 103 17.55 11.00 23.04
N SER A 104 17.39 12.32 23.00
CA SER A 104 16.77 13.09 24.08
C SER A 104 16.13 14.38 23.56
N GLY A 105 14.98 14.74 24.12
CA GLY A 105 14.20 15.90 23.71
C GLY A 105 13.42 16.55 24.86
N GLU A 106 12.59 17.53 24.52
CA GLU A 106 11.66 18.19 25.43
C GLU A 106 10.23 17.70 25.16
N THR A 107 9.44 17.55 26.23
CA THR A 107 8.03 17.17 26.12
C THR A 107 7.24 18.20 25.32
N GLY A 108 6.31 17.74 24.48
CA GLY A 108 5.48 18.59 23.62
C GLY A 108 6.20 19.15 22.39
N THR A 109 7.47 18.82 22.19
CA THR A 109 8.20 19.16 20.96
C THR A 109 8.13 18.00 19.97
N GLU A 110 7.86 18.34 18.71
CA GLU A 110 7.80 17.39 17.62
C GLU A 110 9.21 17.09 17.06
N TYR A 111 9.51 15.81 16.88
CA TYR A 111 10.79 15.32 16.37
C TYR A 111 10.60 14.37 15.20
N THR A 112 11.49 14.44 14.22
CA THR A 112 11.50 13.57 13.03
C THR A 112 12.30 12.30 13.28
N PHE A 113 11.74 11.18 12.82
CA PHE A 113 12.35 9.86 12.83
C PHE A 113 12.31 9.27 11.44
N THR A 114 13.34 8.47 11.13
CA THR A 114 13.46 7.83 9.83
C THR A 114 13.76 6.34 9.95
N SER A 115 13.30 5.57 8.96
CA SER A 115 13.65 4.15 8.81
C SER A 115 13.50 3.75 7.34
N SER A 116 13.94 2.54 7.01
CA SER A 116 13.76 1.91 5.70
C SER A 116 13.80 0.39 5.82
N THR A 117 13.16 -0.29 4.87
CA THR A 117 13.25 -1.73 4.67
C THR A 117 13.25 -2.09 3.18
N ILE A 118 13.58 -3.34 2.87
CA ILE A 118 13.50 -3.92 1.53
C ILE A 118 12.49 -5.07 1.57
N ASP A 119 11.55 -5.04 0.63
CA ASP A 119 10.72 -6.18 0.27
C ASP A 119 11.48 -7.12 -0.69
N PRO A 120 11.59 -8.43 -0.39
CA PRO A 120 12.31 -9.38 -1.25
C PRO A 120 11.76 -9.51 -2.67
N ASP A 121 10.46 -9.23 -2.84
CA ASP A 121 9.77 -9.28 -4.14
C ASP A 121 9.65 -7.88 -4.78
N GLU A 122 10.38 -6.89 -4.24
CA GLU A 122 10.39 -5.50 -4.67
C GLU A 122 9.02 -4.80 -4.63
N ASN A 123 8.09 -5.31 -3.81
CA ASN A 123 6.79 -4.67 -3.61
C ASN A 123 6.92 -3.33 -2.86
N ASP A 124 5.99 -2.41 -3.12
CA ASP A 124 5.83 -1.23 -2.27
C ASP A 124 5.41 -1.64 -0.84
N VAL A 125 5.87 -0.89 0.15
CA VAL A 125 5.68 -1.18 1.57
C VAL A 125 4.97 -0.06 2.31
N PHE A 126 4.27 -0.43 3.38
CA PHE A 126 3.69 0.48 4.37
C PHE A 126 4.42 0.31 5.70
N TYR A 127 4.60 1.39 6.45
CA TYR A 127 5.25 1.39 7.75
C TYR A 127 4.27 1.69 8.88
N GLN A 128 4.50 1.10 10.05
CA GLN A 128 3.82 1.48 11.29
C GLN A 128 4.85 1.67 12.39
N PHE A 129 4.79 2.79 13.08
CA PHE A 129 5.65 3.13 14.20
C PHE A 129 4.92 2.91 15.53
N ASN A 130 5.62 2.34 16.50
CA ASN A 130 5.23 2.31 17.91
C ASN A 130 6.15 3.29 18.64
N TRP A 131 5.55 4.27 19.33
CA TRP A 131 6.28 5.38 19.95
C TRP A 131 6.72 5.11 21.39
N GLY A 132 6.40 3.92 21.93
CA GLY A 132 6.74 3.52 23.29
C GLY A 132 5.89 4.19 24.38
N ASP A 133 5.00 5.12 24.03
CA ASP A 133 4.10 5.84 24.95
C ASP A 133 2.69 5.25 25.02
N GLY A 134 2.48 4.10 24.37
CA GLY A 134 1.18 3.44 24.22
C GLY A 134 0.45 3.80 22.93
N THR A 135 1.01 4.68 22.10
CA THR A 135 0.46 5.04 20.79
C THR A 135 1.24 4.40 19.64
N THR A 136 0.53 4.18 18.53
CA THR A 136 1.10 3.74 17.25
C THR A 136 0.62 4.65 16.14
N SER A 137 1.43 4.84 15.11
CA SER A 137 0.96 5.50 13.89
C SER A 137 -0.08 4.66 13.15
N GLU A 138 -0.82 5.30 12.26
CA GLU A 138 -1.47 4.59 11.16
C GLU A 138 -0.41 3.97 10.23
N TRP A 139 -0.85 3.08 9.34
CA TRP A 139 0.01 2.56 8.28
C TRP A 139 0.31 3.65 7.25
N ILE A 140 1.58 3.99 7.09
CA ILE A 140 2.04 5.07 6.21
C ILE A 140 2.63 4.46 4.93
N GLY A 141 2.11 4.86 3.77
CA GLY A 141 2.56 4.40 2.46
C GLY A 141 1.45 4.46 1.41
N PRO A 142 1.62 3.79 0.26
CA PRO A 142 2.76 2.94 -0.10
C PRO A 142 4.05 3.74 -0.34
N ILE A 143 5.19 3.15 0.04
CA ILE A 143 6.54 3.66 -0.17
C ILE A 143 7.33 2.60 -0.92
N SER A 144 8.07 2.98 -1.96
CA SER A 144 8.85 2.01 -2.72
C SER A 144 9.92 1.32 -1.88
N SER A 145 10.07 0.01 -2.08
CA SER A 145 11.06 -0.83 -1.42
C SER A 145 12.45 -0.18 -1.41
N GLY A 146 13.08 -0.12 -0.24
CA GLY A 146 14.39 0.50 -0.03
C GLY A 146 14.39 2.03 0.13
N GLN A 147 13.27 2.72 -0.07
CA GLN A 147 13.18 4.16 0.21
C GLN A 147 13.05 4.42 1.72
N VAL A 148 13.62 5.55 2.15
CA VAL A 148 13.55 6.03 3.53
C VAL A 148 12.19 6.71 3.76
N ILE A 149 11.51 6.32 4.85
CA ILE A 149 10.35 7.04 5.36
C ILE A 149 10.78 8.06 6.41
N GLU A 150 10.11 9.22 6.44
CA GLU A 150 10.23 10.23 7.48
C GLU A 150 8.87 10.43 8.14
N ILE A 151 8.83 10.45 9.47
CA ILE A 151 7.63 10.70 10.26
C ILE A 151 7.98 11.50 11.52
N THR A 152 7.05 12.29 12.02
CA THR A 152 7.21 13.05 13.25
C THR A 152 6.35 12.51 14.40
N HIS A 153 6.82 12.72 15.63
CA HIS A 153 6.06 12.47 16.85
C HIS A 153 6.48 13.41 17.98
N ALA A 154 5.59 13.62 18.95
CA ALA A 154 5.84 14.40 20.16
C ALA A 154 5.35 13.62 21.39
N TRP A 155 6.09 13.73 22.50
CA TRP A 155 5.73 13.10 23.76
C TRP A 155 5.22 14.13 24.76
N ASP A 156 3.99 13.97 25.24
CA ASP A 156 3.39 14.89 26.22
C ASP A 156 3.96 14.69 27.64
N ASN A 157 4.45 13.49 27.92
CA ASN A 157 4.88 13.09 29.24
C ASN A 157 6.40 12.88 29.29
N LYS A 158 6.97 13.14 30.46
CA LYS A 158 8.35 12.77 30.75
C LYS A 158 8.46 11.25 30.82
N GLY A 159 9.57 10.71 30.34
CA GLY A 159 9.82 9.27 30.35
C GLY A 159 10.96 8.88 29.43
N ASP A 160 11.32 7.60 29.52
CA ASP A 160 12.17 6.94 28.55
C ASP A 160 11.27 6.05 27.70
N TYR A 161 11.44 6.13 26.38
CA TYR A 161 10.59 5.47 25.40
C TYR A 161 11.44 4.65 24.43
N GLU A 162 10.87 3.55 23.94
CA GLU A 162 11.48 2.70 22.91
C GLU A 162 10.67 2.79 21.63
N ILE A 163 11.21 3.46 20.61
CA ILE A 163 10.57 3.59 19.32
C ILE A 163 10.90 2.37 18.48
N ARG A 164 9.87 1.74 17.90
CA ARG A 164 10.02 0.58 17.01
C ARG A 164 9.22 0.82 15.75
N VAL A 165 9.64 0.18 14.66
CA VAL A 165 8.94 0.22 13.38
C VAL A 165 8.78 -1.18 12.82
N LYS A 166 7.66 -1.46 12.17
CA LYS A 166 7.46 -2.65 11.34
C LYS A 166 6.95 -2.22 9.96
N ALA A 167 6.99 -3.13 9.00
CA ALA A 167 6.51 -2.90 7.66
C ALA A 167 5.56 -4.00 7.19
N ARG A 168 4.76 -3.71 6.17
CA ARG A 168 3.98 -4.69 5.42
C ARG A 168 3.96 -4.36 3.93
N ASP A 169 3.86 -5.36 3.08
CA ASP A 169 3.73 -5.17 1.63
C ASP A 169 2.27 -4.85 1.21
N ILE A 170 2.04 -4.70 -0.10
CA ILE A 170 0.72 -4.51 -0.72
C ILE A 170 -0.22 -5.73 -0.59
N PHE A 171 0.32 -6.89 -0.25
CA PHE A 171 -0.41 -8.14 0.00
C PHE A 171 -0.68 -8.38 1.50
N ASN A 172 -0.30 -7.42 2.36
CA ASN A 172 -0.42 -7.42 3.82
C ASN A 172 0.46 -8.44 4.56
N ALA A 173 1.51 -9.00 3.96
CA ALA A 173 2.47 -9.76 4.75
C ALA A 173 3.33 -8.81 5.58
N GLU A 174 3.42 -9.07 6.88
CA GLU A 174 4.08 -8.16 7.84
C GLU A 174 5.45 -8.68 8.26
N SER A 175 6.37 -7.74 8.48
CA SER A 175 7.66 -8.01 9.10
C SER A 175 7.56 -8.04 10.64
N SER A 176 8.66 -8.46 11.28
CA SER A 176 8.80 -8.27 12.74
C SER A 176 9.06 -6.79 13.07
N TRP A 177 8.82 -6.40 14.31
CA TRP A 177 9.25 -5.09 14.81
C TRP A 177 10.77 -4.98 14.83
N SER A 178 11.28 -3.80 14.50
CA SER A 178 12.70 -3.46 14.57
C SER A 178 13.26 -3.54 15.99
N ASP A 179 14.59 -3.55 16.07
CA ASP A 179 15.28 -3.14 17.28
C ASP A 179 14.85 -1.72 17.70
N PRO A 180 14.84 -1.42 19.00
CA PRO A 180 14.32 -0.14 19.49
C PRO A 180 15.34 0.98 19.33
N LEU A 181 14.86 2.18 19.03
CA LEU A 181 15.57 3.44 19.31
C LEU A 181 15.12 3.95 20.68
N SER A 182 16.04 4.04 21.64
CA SER A 182 15.76 4.63 22.96
C SER A 182 15.82 6.16 22.90
N ILE A 183 14.81 6.81 23.48
CA ILE A 183 14.71 8.27 23.59
C ILE A 183 14.28 8.68 24.99
N SER A 184 14.86 9.77 25.52
CA SER A 184 14.54 10.30 26.85
C SER A 184 13.95 11.71 26.81
N MET A 185 12.83 11.90 27.51
CA MET A 185 12.17 13.20 27.73
C MET A 185 12.34 13.64 29.20
N PRO A 186 13.53 14.13 29.60
CA PRO A 186 13.81 14.50 30.97
C PRO A 186 13.17 15.83 31.38
N LYS A 187 13.16 16.12 32.68
CA LYS A 187 12.80 17.45 33.17
C LYS A 187 13.91 18.45 32.82
N THR A 188 13.64 19.37 31.91
CA THR A 188 14.42 20.61 31.80
C THR A 188 13.97 21.57 32.90
N TYR A 189 14.78 21.74 33.94
CA TYR A 189 14.62 22.89 34.82
C TYR A 189 15.10 24.12 34.05
N ILE A 190 14.17 24.90 33.50
CA ILE A 190 14.46 26.29 33.16
C ILE A 190 14.74 26.99 34.49
N HIS A 191 16.00 27.04 34.90
CA HIS A 191 16.40 27.97 35.94
C HIS A 191 16.32 29.35 35.31
N TRP A 192 15.23 30.07 35.59
CA TRP A 192 15.11 31.48 35.26
C TRP A 192 16.34 32.19 35.85
N LYS A 193 17.39 32.37 35.05
CA LYS A 193 18.34 33.45 35.29
C LYS A 193 17.54 34.71 35.06
N PHE A 194 16.90 35.21 36.12
CA PHE A 194 16.63 36.63 36.23
C PHE A 194 17.99 37.31 36.01
N GLN A 195 18.28 37.75 34.78
CA GLN A 195 19.15 38.89 34.63
C GLN A 195 18.46 39.98 35.43
N GLN A 196 19.11 40.36 36.51
CA GLN A 196 18.78 41.50 37.35
C GLN A 196 18.28 42.66 36.47
N ILE A 197 16.97 42.87 36.41
CA ILE A 197 16.43 44.19 36.14
C ILE A 197 16.44 44.90 37.49
N GLN A 198 17.60 45.45 37.83
CA GLN A 198 17.69 46.54 38.80
C GLN A 198 18.32 47.73 38.07
N VAL A 199 17.57 48.31 37.14
CA VAL A 199 17.87 49.61 36.55
C VAL A 199 16.57 50.40 36.50
N PHE A 200 16.59 51.57 37.15
CA PHE A 200 15.55 52.59 37.34
C PHE A 200 14.53 52.42 38.48
N ILE A 201 14.97 52.66 39.73
CA ILE A 201 14.35 53.68 40.61
C ILE A 201 15.47 54.34 41.43
N GLU A 202 16.16 55.33 40.86
CA GLU A 202 16.83 56.40 41.60
C GLU A 202 16.82 57.66 40.74
N GLN A 203 15.66 58.30 40.59
CA GLN A 203 15.52 59.75 40.36
C GLN A 203 14.09 60.17 40.72
N PHE A 204 13.75 60.16 42.00
CA PHE A 204 12.70 61.04 42.52
C PHE A 204 13.01 61.28 44.00
N LEU A 205 13.78 62.34 44.27
CA LEU A 205 13.69 63.25 45.42
C LEU A 205 14.93 64.15 45.46
N PHE A 206 15.01 65.08 44.50
CA PHE A 206 15.64 66.39 44.71
C PHE A 206 15.02 67.36 43.71
N ASN A 207 14.02 68.11 44.18
CA ASN A 207 13.74 69.51 43.82
C ASN A 207 12.36 69.90 44.36
N PHE A 208 12.32 70.33 45.62
CA PHE A 208 11.58 71.55 45.95
C PHE A 208 12.49 72.41 46.83
N ILE A 209 12.70 73.62 46.31
CA ILE A 209 13.15 74.84 46.97
C ILE A 209 12.22 75.13 48.15
#